data_AF-A0A846DI47-F1
#
_entry.id   AF-A0A846DI47-F1
#
_cell.length_a   1.000
_cell.length_b   1.000
_cell.length_c   1.000
_cell.angle_alpha   90.00
_cell.angle_beta   90.00
_cell.angle_gamma   90.00
#
_symmetry.space_group_name_H-M   'P 1'
#
loop_
_entity.id
_entity.type
_entity.pdbx_description
1 polymer ?
#
loop_
_entity_poly.entity_id
_entity_poly.type
_entity_poly.pdbx_seq_one_letter_code
_entity_poly.pdbx_strand_id
1 'polypeptide(L)' 'TSYLIEAQYKFPITNNIMITPGAYVIFNPNHDDDNDTIWVGAIRTTFKF' A
#
# COMPACT_ATOMS: atom_id res chain seq x y z
N THR A 1 -18.84 -9.28 0.67
CA THR A 1 -18.11 -8.70 -0.48
C THR A 1 -16.90 -8.00 0.08
N SER A 2 -15.68 -8.33 -0.36
CA SER A 2 -14.46 -7.70 0.18
C SER A 2 -14.12 -6.42 -0.60
N TYR A 3 -13.77 -5.35 0.11
CA TYR A 3 -13.37 -4.08 -0.50
C TYR A 3 -11.88 -3.84 -0.24
N LEU A 4 -11.12 -3.54 -1.29
CA LEU A 4 -9.71 -3.16 -1.21
C LEU A 4 -9.57 -1.70 -1.61
N ILE A 5 -8.96 -0.90 -0.73
CA ILE A 5 -8.57 0.47 -1.03
C ILE A 5 -7.05 0.54 -0.98
N GLU A 6 -6.43 1.07 -2.03
CA GLU A 6 -4.98 1.22 -2.12
C GLU A 6 -4.60 2.65 -2.52
N ALA A 7 -3.58 3.18 -1.87
CA ALA A 7 -3.02 4.50 -2.13
C ALA A 7 -1.50 4.39 -2.19
N GLN A 8 -0.88 4.95 -3.23
CA GLN A 8 0.57 5.01 -3.35
C GLN A 8 1.00 6.31 -4.03
N TYR A 9 2.18 6.82 -3.67
CA TYR A 9 2.74 8.02 -4.26
C TYR A 9 4.20 7.82 -4.62
N LYS A 10 4.62 8.24 -5.82
CA LYS A 10 6.01 8.16 -6.26
C LYS A 10 6.73 9.46 -5.95
N PHE A 11 7.62 9.45 -4.96
CA PHE A 11 8.50 10.56 -4.60
C PHE A 11 9.89 10.35 -5.24
N PRO A 12 10.23 11.07 -6.32
CA PRO A 12 11.59 11.08 -6.83
C PRO A 12 12.47 11.89 -5.88
N ILE A 13 13.40 11.22 -5.18
CA ILE A 13 14.34 11.90 -4.27
C ILE A 13 15.55 12.40 -5.06
N THR A 14 16.03 11.58 -5.99
CA THR A 14 17.10 11.93 -6.94
C THR A 14 16.81 11.24 -8.29
N ASN A 15 17.62 11.53 -9.31
CA ASN A 15 17.52 10.87 -10.62
C ASN A 15 17.71 9.34 -10.54
N ASN A 16 18.36 8.85 -9.48
CA ASN A 16 18.72 7.46 -9.29
C ASN A 16 17.94 6.78 -8.15
N ILE A 17 17.22 7.54 -7.32
CA ILE A 17 16.51 7.03 -6.14
C ILE A 17 15.07 7.53 -6.16
N MET A 18 14.13 6.58 -6.18
CA MET A 18 12.71 6.84 -6.08
C MET A 18 12.13 6.11 -4.88
N ILE A 19 11.40 6.83 -4.03
CA ILE A 19 10.69 6.25 -2.89
C ILE A 19 9.20 6.25 -3.20
N THR A 20 8.56 5.12 -3.02
CA THR A 20 7.12 4.94 -3.25
C THR A 20 6.48 4.42 -1.97
N PRO A 21 6.12 5.30 -1.01
CA PRO A 21 5.23 4.93 0.07
C PRO A 21 3.85 4.59 -0.49
N GLY A 22 3.23 3.59 0.10
CA GLY A 22 1.84 3.26 -0.14
C GLY A 22 1.22 2.60 1.08
N ALA A 23 -0.10 2.58 1.10
CA ALA A 23 -0.88 1.87 2.08
C ALA A 23 -2.06 1.23 1.38
N TYR A 24 -2.50 0.09 1.88
CA TYR A 24 -3.74 -0.52 1.45
C TYR A 24 -4.53 -1.06 2.63
N VAL A 25 -5.84 -1.07 2.47
CA VAL A 25 -6.80 -1.47 3.49
C VAL A 25 -7.73 -2.48 2.88
N ILE A 26 -7.91 -3.60 3.57
CA ILE A 26 -8.85 -4.65 3.19
C ILE A 26 -9.99 -4.62 4.21
N PHE A 27 -11.18 -4.25 3.74
CA PHE A 27 -12.41 -4.30 4.51
C PHE A 27 -13.12 -5.63 4.26
N ASN A 28 -13.58 -6.26 5.35
CA ASN A 28 -14.28 -7.54 5.32
C ASN A 28 -13.46 -8.60 4.54
N PRO A 29 -12.22 -8.89 4.99
CA PRO A 29 -11.47 -10.00 4.43
C PRO A 29 -12.29 -11.28 4.68
N ASN A 30 -12.49 -12.08 3.63
CA ASN A 30 -13.12 -13.41 3.70
C ASN A 30 -14.65 -13.51 3.87
N HIS A 31 -15.44 -12.44 3.61
CA HIS A 31 -16.92 -12.49 3.62
C HIS A 31 -17.54 -12.74 5.02
N ASP A 32 -16.83 -12.38 6.08
CA ASP A 32 -17.30 -12.45 7.45
C ASP A 32 -17.26 -11.06 8.07
N ASP A 33 -18.42 -10.54 8.48
CA ASP A 33 -18.57 -9.18 9.01
C ASP A 33 -17.90 -9.00 10.39
N ASP A 34 -17.46 -10.10 11.03
CA ASP A 34 -16.69 -10.11 12.28
C ASP A 34 -15.17 -10.00 12.08
N ASN A 35 -14.66 -10.04 10.83
CA ASN A 35 -13.21 -9.94 10.60
C ASN A 35 -12.73 -8.49 10.58
N ASP A 36 -11.79 -8.20 11.48
CA ASP A 36 -11.14 -6.90 11.63
C ASP A 36 -10.57 -6.37 10.31
N THR A 37 -10.73 -5.06 10.11
CA THR A 37 -10.17 -4.36 8.95
C THR A 37 -8.64 -4.43 8.99
N ILE A 38 -8.03 -4.94 7.91
CA ILE A 38 -6.57 -5.08 7.83
C ILE A 38 -5.98 -3.83 7.20
N TRP A 39 -5.08 -3.17 7.92
CA TRP A 39 -4.32 -2.01 7.45
C TRP A 39 -2.87 -2.40 7.18
N VAL A 40 -2.38 -2.11 5.98
CA VAL A 40 -0.99 -2.39 5.61
C VAL A 40 -0.33 -1.13 5.08
N GLY A 41 0.78 -0.74 5.70
CA GLY A 41 1.69 0.29 5.18
C GLY A 41 2.91 -0.35 4.54
N ALA A 42 3.35 0.19 3.39
CA ALA A 42 4.53 -0.27 2.68
C ALA A 42 5.36 0.91 2.17
N ILE A 43 6.68 0.75 2.18
CA ILE A 43 7.61 1.71 1.58
C ILE A 43 8.50 0.96 0.60
N ARG A 44 8.46 1.37 -0.67
CA ARG A 44 9.29 0.79 -1.73
C ARG A 44 10.35 1.78 -2.18
N THR A 45 11.61 1.41 -2.04
CA THR A 45 12.74 2.22 -2.55
C THR A 45 13.31 1.57 -3.80
N THR A 46 13.37 2.32 -4.90
CA THR A 46 13.93 1.89 -6.18
C THR A 46 15.23 2.64 -6.46
N PHE A 47 16.30 1.88 -6.72
CA PHE A 47 17.60 2.38 -7.11
C PHE A 47 17.84 2.10 -8.59
N LYS A 48 18.30 3.10 -9.35
CA LYS A 48 18.70 2.97 -10.75
C LYS A 48 20.21 3.19 -10.85
N PHE A 49 20.92 2.19 -11.37
CA PHE A 49 22.37 2.18 -11.58
C PHE A 49 22.69 2.33 -13.06
#